data_AF-A0A975IGE3-F1
#
_entry.id   AF-A0A975IGE3-F1
#
_cell.length_a   1.000
_cell.length_b   1.000
_cell.length_c   1.000
_cell.angle_alpha   90.00
_cell.angle_beta   90.00
_cell.angle_gamma   90.00
#
_symmetry.space_group_name_H-M   'P 1'
#
loop_
_entity.id
_entity.type
_entity.pdbx_description
1 polymer ?
#
loop_
_entity_poly.entity_id
_entity_poly.type
_entity_poly.pdbx_seq_one_letter_code
_entity_poly.pdbx_strand_id
1 'polypeptide(L)'
;MNRHNLLSSHLQGYASLFASELLEPIYLPGHLTHYVIVNPGDFIFGDDDGLQIIPEPYVDSVLLKAEEILSFENEERKMIADGLPIEEVYKKFGDL
;
A
#
# COMPACT_ATOMS: atom_id res chain seq x y z
N MET A 1 -10.84 -14.13 -35.32
CA MET A 1 -11.68 -15.27 -34.89
C MET A 1 -11.22 -15.67 -33.50
N ASN A 2 -11.92 -15.18 -32.47
CA ASN A 2 -11.49 -15.23 -31.07
C ASN A 2 -11.61 -16.62 -30.47
N ARG A 3 -10.54 -17.10 -29.83
CA ARG A 3 -10.56 -18.28 -28.96
C ARG A 3 -11.05 -17.86 -27.57
N HIS A 4 -12.35 -17.74 -27.41
CA HIS A 4 -13.00 -17.65 -26.11
C HIS A 4 -14.14 -18.65 -26.12
N ASN A 5 -13.84 -19.87 -25.66
CA ASN A 5 -14.76 -20.85 -25.11
C ASN A 5 -14.04 -22.18 -25.08
N LEU A 6 -13.73 -22.67 -23.88
CA LEU A 6 -13.70 -24.08 -23.49
C LEU A 6 -13.23 -24.08 -22.04
N LEU A 7 -14.19 -24.15 -21.11
CA LEU A 7 -14.14 -24.81 -19.79
C LEU A 7 -15.33 -24.32 -18.95
N SER A 8 -16.52 -24.80 -19.29
CA SER A 8 -17.70 -24.65 -18.42
C SER A 8 -18.47 -25.97 -18.38
N SER A 9 -18.01 -26.90 -17.56
CA SER A 9 -18.86 -27.99 -17.08
C SER A 9 -18.43 -28.34 -15.66
N HIS A 10 -19.32 -28.07 -14.71
CA HIS A 10 -19.23 -28.29 -13.26
C HIS A 10 -18.57 -27.19 -12.41
N LEU A 11 -19.33 -26.12 -12.15
CA LEU A 11 -19.30 -25.37 -10.88
C LEU A 11 -20.60 -24.55 -10.77
N GLN A 12 -21.71 -25.24 -10.52
CA GLN A 12 -22.94 -24.64 -10.03
C GLN A 12 -22.75 -24.35 -8.53
N GLY A 13 -22.46 -23.08 -8.18
CA GLY A 13 -22.39 -22.69 -6.76
C GLY A 13 -21.85 -21.29 -6.43
N TYR A 14 -21.07 -20.65 -7.28
CA TYR A 14 -20.55 -19.30 -7.02
C TYR A 14 -20.74 -18.43 -8.26
N ALA A 15 -21.22 -17.20 -8.09
CA ALA A 15 -21.17 -16.21 -9.16
C ALA A 15 -19.71 -16.11 -9.61
N SER A 16 -19.43 -16.58 -10.82
CA SER A 16 -18.08 -16.56 -11.36
C SER A 16 -17.78 -15.13 -11.77
N LEU A 17 -16.82 -14.51 -11.08
CA LEU A 17 -16.25 -13.25 -11.51
C LEU A 17 -15.35 -13.55 -12.72
N PHE A 18 -15.63 -12.87 -13.83
CA PHE A 18 -14.77 -12.88 -15.01
C PHE A 18 -14.21 -11.47 -15.20
N ALA A 19 -12.91 -11.35 -15.45
CA ALA A 19 -12.31 -10.08 -15.82
C ALA A 19 -12.81 -9.68 -17.22
N SER A 20 -13.44 -8.50 -17.33
CA SER A 20 -13.90 -7.97 -18.61
C SER A 20 -12.79 -7.25 -19.38
N GLU A 21 -11.88 -6.59 -18.65
CA GLU A 21 -10.86 -5.70 -19.18
C GLU A 21 -9.55 -5.88 -18.38
N LEU A 22 -8.42 -5.61 -19.03
CA LEU A 22 -7.08 -5.73 -18.46
C LEU A 22 -6.35 -4.40 -18.63
N LEU A 23 -5.59 -4.00 -17.63
CA LEU A 23 -4.80 -2.76 -17.64
C LEU A 23 -5.66 -1.50 -17.80
N GLU A 24 -6.83 -1.49 -17.17
CA GLU A 24 -7.67 -0.30 -17.00
C GLU A 24 -7.65 0.14 -15.52
N PRO A 25 -7.84 1.43 -15.21
CA PRO A 25 -7.93 1.89 -13.83
C PRO A 25 -9.06 1.20 -13.06
N ILE A 26 -8.78 0.79 -11.82
CA ILE A 26 -9.78 0.23 -10.92
C ILE A 26 -10.02 1.15 -9.72
N TYR A 27 -11.23 1.08 -9.18
CA TYR A 27 -11.67 1.85 -8.02
C TYR A 27 -11.84 0.89 -6.85
N LEU A 28 -11.04 1.09 -5.81
CA LEU A 28 -11.11 0.29 -4.59
C LEU A 28 -11.64 1.16 -3.45
N PRO A 29 -12.44 0.62 -2.51
CA PRO A 29 -12.79 1.33 -1.29
C PRO A 29 -11.53 1.81 -0.57
N GLY A 30 -11.51 3.08 -0.18
CA GLY A 30 -10.36 3.71 0.48
C GLY A 30 -10.53 3.86 1.99
N HIS A 31 -9.42 3.99 2.71
CA HIS A 31 -9.43 4.34 4.13
C HIS A 31 -9.75 5.83 4.37
N LEU A 32 -9.16 6.72 3.56
CA LEU A 32 -9.31 8.19 3.70
C LEU A 32 -10.43 8.77 2.82
N THR A 33 -10.65 8.19 1.64
CA THR A 33 -11.65 8.62 0.66
C THR A 33 -12.58 7.47 0.32
N HIS A 34 -13.77 7.77 -0.22
CA HIS A 34 -14.71 6.73 -0.60
C HIS A 34 -14.12 5.75 -1.64
N TYR A 35 -13.30 6.26 -2.56
CA TYR A 35 -12.52 5.44 -3.50
C TYR A 35 -11.07 5.88 -3.59
N VAL A 36 -10.19 4.91 -3.75
CA VAL A 36 -8.81 5.02 -4.22
C VAL A 36 -8.77 4.50 -5.65
N ILE A 37 -8.17 5.27 -6.54
CA ILE A 37 -7.97 4.87 -7.94
C ILE A 37 -6.62 4.20 -8.04
N VAL A 38 -6.57 3.01 -8.62
CA VAL A 38 -5.34 2.29 -8.94
C VAL A 38 -5.20 2.24 -10.45
N ASN A 39 -4.20 2.93 -10.97
CA ASN A 39 -3.86 2.92 -12.39
C ASN A 39 -2.87 1.80 -12.68
N PRO A 40 -2.88 1.25 -13.91
CA PRO A 40 -1.78 0.41 -14.37
C PRO A 40 -0.45 1.16 -14.22
N GLY A 41 0.53 0.52 -13.57
CA GLY A 41 1.84 1.11 -13.31
C GLY A 41 2.00 1.70 -11.90
N ASP A 42 0.90 1.95 -11.17
CA ASP A 42 1.00 2.36 -9.77
C ASP A 42 1.68 1.28 -8.92
N PHE A 43 2.53 1.71 -7.99
CA PHE A 43 3.21 0.82 -7.07
C PHE A 43 2.31 0.52 -5.88
N ILE A 44 2.19 -0.76 -5.51
CA ILE A 44 1.38 -1.21 -4.39
C ILE A 44 2.31 -1.77 -3.33
N PHE A 45 2.30 -1.14 -2.16
CA PHE A 45 2.97 -1.64 -0.97
C PHE A 45 1.93 -2.22 0.00
N GLY A 46 2.27 -3.29 0.71
CA GLY A 46 1.38 -3.91 1.68
C GLY A 46 2.10 -4.63 2.81
N ASP A 47 1.54 -4.52 4.00
CA ASP A 47 1.96 -5.20 5.22
C ASP A 47 0.73 -5.67 6.03
N ASP A 48 0.93 -5.96 7.31
CA ASP A 48 -0.12 -6.46 8.20
C ASP A 48 -1.17 -5.39 8.57
N ASP A 49 -0.88 -4.10 8.36
CA ASP A 49 -1.79 -2.99 8.67
C ASP A 49 -2.66 -2.61 7.46
N GLY A 50 -2.16 -2.80 6.24
CA GLY A 50 -2.96 -2.59 5.03
C GLY A 50 -2.17 -2.46 3.74
N LEU A 51 -2.77 -1.75 2.77
CA LEU A 51 -2.21 -1.50 1.45
C LEU A 51 -2.09 0.00 1.19
N GLN A 52 -0.95 0.42 0.66
CA GLN A 52 -0.68 1.78 0.19
C GLN A 52 -0.52 1.76 -1.33
N ILE A 53 -1.30 2.60 -2.02
CA ILE A 53 -1.16 2.83 -3.45
C ILE A 53 -0.29 4.07 -3.66
N ILE A 54 0.78 3.93 -4.42
CA ILE A 54 1.75 4.99 -4.71
C ILE A 54 1.73 5.22 -6.24
N PRO A 55 1.30 6.41 -6.71
CA PRO A 55 1.26 6.65 -8.14
C PRO A 55 2.65 6.59 -8.77
N GLU A 56 2.75 6.01 -9.98
CA GLU A 56 4.02 5.76 -10.68
C GLU A 56 5.00 6.96 -10.65
N PRO A 57 4.58 8.22 -10.91
CA PRO A 57 5.50 9.35 -10.96
C PRO A 57 6.14 9.72 -9.61
N TYR A 58 5.61 9.20 -8.50
CA TYR A 58 6.03 9.56 -7.15
C TYR A 58 6.81 8.46 -6.43
N VAL A 59 6.97 7.28 -7.04
CA VAL A 59 7.59 6.11 -6.39
C VAL A 59 8.94 6.45 -5.78
N ASP A 60 9.85 7.05 -6.55
CA ASP A 60 11.19 7.40 -6.07
C ASP A 60 11.14 8.40 -4.90
N SER A 61 10.28 9.42 -5.01
CA SER A 61 10.15 10.44 -3.95
C SER A 61 9.57 9.89 -2.66
N VAL A 62 8.61 8.96 -2.75
CA VAL A 62 8.01 8.30 -1.61
C VAL A 62 9.02 7.35 -0.96
N LEU A 63 9.77 6.58 -1.76
CA LEU A 63 10.79 5.67 -1.25
C LEU A 63 11.87 6.43 -0.48
N LEU A 64 12.44 7.48 -1.08
CA LEU A 64 13.46 8.30 -0.43
C LEU A 64 12.92 8.90 0.88
N LYS A 65 11.67 9.37 0.89
CA LYS A 65 11.07 9.93 2.10
C LYS A 65 10.83 8.88 3.18
N ALA A 66 10.42 7.67 2.79
CA ALA A 66 10.24 6.56 3.72
C ALA A 66 11.57 6.14 4.37
N GLU A 67 12.68 6.12 3.62
CA GLU A 67 14.01 5.84 4.15
C GLU A 67 14.47 6.91 5.15
N GLU A 68 14.23 8.19 4.87
CA GLU A 68 14.49 9.28 5.82
C GLU A 68 13.72 9.10 7.13
N ILE A 69 12.42 8.81 7.05
CA ILE A 69 11.55 8.59 8.22
C ILE A 69 12.02 7.36 9.00
N LEU A 70 12.32 6.25 8.32
CA LEU A 70 12.80 5.03 8.95
C LEU A 70 14.12 5.26 9.71
N SER A 71 15.05 6.02 9.13
CA SER A 71 16.31 6.35 9.82
C SER A 71 16.05 7.14 11.09
N PHE A 72 15.15 8.13 11.03
CA PHE A 72 14.75 8.95 12.16
C PHE A 72 14.09 8.12 13.28
N GLU A 73 13.10 7.28 12.94
CA GLU A 73 12.42 6.41 13.89
C GLU A 73 13.35 5.38 14.53
N ASN A 74 14.34 4.87 13.80
CA ASN A 74 15.31 3.94 14.34
C ASN A 74 16.22 4.58 15.39
N GLU A 75 16.62 5.85 15.20
CA GLU A 75 17.36 6.60 16.21
C GLU A 75 16.51 6.84 17.47
N GLU A 76 15.25 7.22 17.30
CA GLU A 76 14.29 7.39 18.37
C GLU A 76 14.13 6.09 19.19
N ARG A 77 13.84 4.98 18.49
CA ARG A 77 13.66 3.64 19.07
C ARG A 77 14.90 3.17 19.82
N LYS A 78 16.09 3.50 19.33
CA LYS A 78 17.35 3.19 20.01
C LYS A 78 17.47 3.96 21.34
N MET A 79 17.16 5.25 21.38
CA MET A 79 17.27 6.03 22.62
C MET A 79 16.29 5.55 23.69
N ILE A 80 15.09 5.14 23.28
CA ILE A 80 14.12 4.51 24.19
C ILE A 80 14.68 3.18 24.72
N ALA A 81 15.22 2.33 23.84
CA ALA A 81 15.78 1.03 24.24
C ALA A 81 17.01 1.18 25.17
N ASP A 82 17.79 2.24 25.01
CA ASP A 82 18.93 2.58 25.86
C ASP A 82 18.50 3.19 27.22
N GLY A 83 17.19 3.38 27.45
CA GLY A 83 16.61 3.76 28.74
C GLY A 83 16.38 5.26 28.92
N LEU A 84 16.44 6.06 27.86
CA LEU A 84 16.09 7.48 27.94
C LEU A 84 14.57 7.63 28.16
N PRO A 85 14.12 8.49 29.08
CA PRO A 85 12.69 8.75 29.27
C PRO A 85 12.03 9.22 27.97
N ILE A 86 10.84 8.69 27.69
CA ILE A 86 10.09 8.97 26.46
C ILE A 86 9.83 10.48 26.29
N GLU A 87 9.54 11.20 27.38
CA GLU A 87 9.32 12.65 27.32
C GLU A 87 10.57 13.43 26.88
N GLU A 88 11.77 12.91 27.15
CA GLU A 88 13.02 13.54 26.69
C GLU A 88 13.30 13.22 25.21
N VAL A 89 12.96 12.01 24.78
CA VAL A 89 13.01 11.60 23.38
C VAL A 89 12.08 12.49 22.54
N TYR A 90 10.82 12.65 22.93
CA TYR A 90 9.87 13.53 22.22
C TYR A 90 10.30 15.00 22.18
N LYS A 91 10.96 15.53 23.23
CA LYS A 91 11.52 16.89 23.17
C LYS A 91 12.60 17.06 22.11
N LYS A 92 13.33 15.99 21.79
CA LYS A 92 14.44 16.00 20.85
C LYS A 92 13.99 15.77 19.41
N PHE A 93 13.04 14.86 19.22
CA PHE A 93 12.59 14.43 17.90
C PHE A 93 11.30 15.15 17.47
N GLY A 94 10.48 15.63 18.41
CA GLY A 94 9.15 16.16 18.16
C GLY A 94 8.08 15.08 18.22
N ASP A 95 6.82 15.47 18.02
CA ASP A 95 5.75 14.52 17.69
C ASP A 95 5.93 14.12 16.22
N LEU A 96 5.91 12.81 15.94
CA LEU A 96 5.79 12.29 14.58
C LEU A 96 4.42 12.67 13.98
#